data_AF-A0A947UDR2-F1
#
_entry.id   AF-A0A947UDR2-F1
#
_cell.length_a   1.000
_cell.length_b   1.000
_cell.length_c   1.000
_cell.angle_alpha   90.00
_cell.angle_beta   90.00
_cell.angle_gamma   90.00
#
_symmetry.space_group_name_H-M   'P 1'
#
loop_
_entity.id
_entity.type
_entity.pdbx_description
1 polymer ?
#
loop_
_entity_poly.entity_id
_entity_poly.type
_entity_poly.pdbx_seq_one_letter_code
_entity_poly.pdbx_strand_id
1 'polypeptide(L)'
;AGGSDSAASSYEASAFVPGLSPASASEAIGAIGDPQAPHLLAARSTLAHLDIALSEAAHSCNGAQALLYGLLLDRVEAQAAQQLQLLQPRIAAEVAAQLEQLREPLRQLAPGMRLSLLDLAMPALKQLAADQFAALKANLALLIRADGRVALLEWTLLRIVERNVDGVRAQTSRYQLQDLAAETRVVLSLLARAGGVDDSAAQLAFRHAGSELPFPLEQLLPTSASGLSALEPALRRLSLLWPLQKPQLLKAMARCIEHDGQISAEEAELMRAVADILDCPMPPLLSQG
;
A
#
# COMPACT_ATOMS: atom_id res chain seq x y z
N ALA A 1 -27.41 26.79 14.70
CA ALA A 1 -26.42 26.27 15.67
C ALA A 1 -26.08 24.86 15.21
N GLY A 2 -25.02 24.63 14.43
CA GLY A 2 -23.64 25.02 14.71
C GLY A 2 -22.95 23.86 15.44
N GLY A 3 -22.96 22.66 14.84
CA GLY A 3 -22.26 21.48 15.35
C GLY A 3 -20.98 21.31 14.55
N SER A 4 -19.88 21.72 15.15
CA SER A 4 -18.52 21.60 14.65
C SER A 4 -18.10 20.12 14.60
N ASP A 5 -18.01 19.60 13.39
CA ASP A 5 -17.47 18.27 13.08
C ASP A 5 -15.92 18.35 13.09
N SER A 6 -15.34 18.28 14.29
CA SER A 6 -13.89 18.28 14.48
C SER A 6 -13.38 16.85 14.41
N ALA A 7 -13.26 16.34 13.18
CA ALA A 7 -12.58 15.08 12.89
C ALA A 7 -11.05 15.27 13.01
N ALA A 8 -10.54 15.14 14.22
CA ALA A 8 -9.11 14.91 14.44
C ALA A 8 -8.81 13.49 13.95
N SER A 9 -8.35 13.39 12.71
CA SER A 9 -7.70 12.19 12.18
C SER A 9 -6.54 11.85 13.10
N SER A 10 -6.61 10.68 13.74
CA SER A 10 -5.50 10.10 14.49
C SER A 10 -4.44 9.68 13.48
N TYR A 11 -3.66 10.66 13.01
CA TYR A 11 -2.45 10.43 12.24
C TYR A 11 -1.50 9.69 13.16
N GLU A 12 -1.23 8.42 12.83
CA GLU A 12 -0.13 7.66 13.41
C GLU A 12 1.15 8.49 13.26
N ALA A 13 1.99 8.49 14.31
CA ALA A 13 3.32 9.07 14.20
C ALA A 13 4.09 8.27 13.12
N SER A 14 4.23 8.88 11.94
CA SER A 14 4.98 8.36 10.80
C SER A 14 6.36 7.93 11.28
N ALA A 15 6.62 6.62 11.19
CA ALA A 15 7.93 6.11 11.53
C ALA A 15 8.85 6.33 10.33
N PHE A 16 9.78 7.28 10.47
CA PHE A 16 10.86 7.48 9.52
C PHE A 16 11.54 6.14 9.22
N VAL A 17 11.62 5.78 7.94
CA VAL A 17 12.41 4.63 7.48
C VAL A 17 13.80 5.17 7.14
N PRO A 18 14.83 4.91 7.97
CA PRO A 18 16.18 5.32 7.64
C PRO A 18 16.62 4.65 6.33
N GLY A 19 17.10 5.46 5.39
CA GLY A 19 17.85 4.97 4.21
C GLY A 19 17.14 5.05 2.87
N LEU A 20 15.83 5.32 2.76
CA LEU A 20 15.20 5.51 1.44
C LEU A 20 15.72 6.79 0.77
N SER A 21 16.38 6.64 -0.38
CA SER A 21 17.04 7.76 -1.05
C SER A 21 16.04 8.65 -1.81
N PRO A 22 16.37 9.93 -2.03
CA PRO A 22 15.53 10.87 -2.80
C PRO A 22 15.29 10.48 -4.27
N ALA A 23 15.95 9.44 -4.80
CA ALA A 23 15.76 8.96 -6.16
C ALA A 23 15.24 7.52 -6.22
N SER A 24 15.00 6.88 -5.07
CA SER A 24 14.66 5.46 -4.99
C SER A 24 13.35 5.14 -5.69
N ALA A 25 12.39 6.06 -5.71
CA ALA A 25 11.12 5.86 -6.41
C ALA A 25 11.29 6.01 -7.92
N SER A 26 12.03 7.01 -8.36
CA SER A 26 12.41 7.20 -9.77
C SER A 26 13.20 6.01 -10.33
N GLU A 27 14.15 5.46 -9.56
CA GLU A 27 14.90 4.25 -9.92
C GLU A 27 14.01 3.00 -9.99
N ALA A 28 13.10 2.83 -9.02
CA ALA A 28 12.17 1.70 -9.01
C ALA A 28 11.22 1.71 -10.22
N ILE A 29 10.82 2.89 -10.72
CA ILE A 29 10.05 3.01 -11.97
C ILE A 29 10.83 2.44 -13.16
N GLY A 30 12.14 2.65 -13.21
CA GLY A 30 13.01 2.09 -14.25
C GLY A 30 13.15 0.57 -14.21
N ALA A 31 12.89 -0.05 -13.05
CA ALA A 31 12.99 -1.49 -12.82
C ALA A 31 11.62 -2.21 -12.79
N ILE A 32 10.53 -1.54 -13.18
CA ILE A 32 9.20 -2.15 -13.27
C ILE A 32 9.24 -3.35 -14.23
N GLY A 33 8.88 -4.53 -13.71
CA GLY A 33 8.87 -5.77 -14.46
C GLY A 33 10.23 -6.42 -14.71
N ASP A 34 11.34 -5.78 -14.29
CA ASP A 34 12.70 -6.33 -14.42
C ASP A 34 13.59 -5.91 -13.22
N PRO A 35 13.39 -6.52 -12.03
CA PRO A 35 14.15 -6.17 -10.84
C PRO A 35 15.63 -6.55 -11.00
N GLN A 36 16.50 -5.54 -10.90
CA GLN A 36 17.95 -5.69 -11.07
C GLN A 36 18.64 -6.26 -9.82
N ALA A 37 19.91 -6.68 -9.96
CA ALA A 37 20.71 -7.28 -8.88
C ALA A 37 20.75 -6.47 -7.56
N PRO A 38 20.79 -5.12 -7.55
CA PRO A 38 20.69 -4.34 -6.31
C PRO A 38 19.37 -4.54 -5.57
N HIS A 39 18.24 -4.67 -6.26
CA HIS A 39 16.94 -4.97 -5.65
C HIS A 39 16.92 -6.35 -5.00
N LEU A 40 17.58 -7.34 -5.63
CA LEU A 40 17.70 -8.68 -5.07
C LEU A 40 18.59 -8.70 -3.82
N LEU A 41 19.67 -7.92 -3.80
CA LEU A 41 20.55 -7.80 -2.63
C LEU A 41 19.87 -7.07 -1.48
N ALA A 42 19.20 -5.96 -1.76
CA ALA A 42 18.41 -5.24 -0.77
C ALA A 42 17.34 -6.16 -0.17
N ALA A 43 16.56 -6.86 -1.01
CA ALA A 43 15.57 -7.82 -0.54
C ALA A 43 16.19 -8.90 0.36
N ARG A 44 17.33 -9.49 -0.02
CA ARG A 44 18.03 -10.48 0.83
C ARG A 44 18.48 -9.91 2.16
N SER A 45 19.00 -8.69 2.19
CA SER A 45 19.41 -8.02 3.43
C SER A 45 18.22 -7.74 4.33
N THR A 46 17.13 -7.22 3.76
CA THR A 46 15.86 -6.97 4.45
C THR A 46 15.31 -8.27 5.07
N LEU A 47 15.37 -9.38 4.32
CA LEU A 47 14.91 -10.69 4.77
C LEU A 47 15.82 -11.32 5.85
N ALA A 48 17.10 -10.98 5.90
CA ALA A 48 18.03 -11.52 6.91
C ALA A 48 17.71 -11.03 8.34
N HIS A 49 16.98 -9.92 8.48
CA HIS A 49 16.56 -9.35 9.76
C HIS A 49 15.14 -9.75 10.17
N LEU A 50 14.43 -10.53 9.35
CA LEU A 50 13.08 -10.98 9.66
C LEU A 50 13.10 -12.11 10.68
N ASP A 51 12.13 -12.07 11.61
CA ASP A 51 11.89 -13.17 12.53
C ASP A 51 11.66 -14.48 11.76
N ILE A 52 12.29 -15.56 12.22
CA ILE A 52 12.26 -16.84 11.52
C ILE A 52 10.84 -17.40 11.40
N ALA A 53 9.97 -17.17 12.40
CA ALA A 53 8.58 -17.60 12.35
C ALA A 53 7.81 -16.86 11.26
N LEU A 54 8.07 -15.56 11.07
CA LEU A 54 7.45 -14.78 9.99
C LEU A 54 7.92 -15.26 8.60
N SER A 55 9.23 -15.52 8.47
CA SER A 55 9.81 -16.03 7.23
C SER A 55 9.26 -17.42 6.87
N GLU A 56 9.22 -18.35 7.82
CA GLU A 56 8.68 -19.69 7.62
C GLU A 56 7.18 -19.65 7.27
N ALA A 57 6.40 -18.83 7.99
CA ALA A 57 4.98 -18.67 7.72
C ALA A 57 4.70 -18.20 6.30
N ALA A 58 5.49 -17.26 5.77
CA ALA A 58 5.32 -16.71 4.43
C ALA A 58 5.44 -17.75 3.31
N HIS A 59 6.14 -18.87 3.55
CA HIS A 59 6.34 -19.93 2.56
C HIS A 59 5.25 -21.00 2.57
N SER A 60 4.23 -20.89 3.42
CA SER A 60 3.12 -21.86 3.50
C SER A 60 1.76 -21.21 3.25
N CYS A 61 0.82 -21.91 2.61
CA CYS A 61 -0.52 -21.36 2.31
C CYS A 61 -1.28 -20.93 3.59
N ASN A 62 -1.19 -21.71 4.66
CA ASN A 62 -1.82 -21.38 5.93
C ASN A 62 -1.11 -20.21 6.62
N GLY A 63 0.23 -20.19 6.57
CA GLY A 63 1.03 -19.17 7.25
C GLY A 63 0.92 -17.83 6.56
N ALA A 64 0.89 -17.81 5.23
CA ALA A 64 0.68 -16.60 4.44
C ALA A 64 -0.71 -15.98 4.70
N GLN A 65 -1.75 -16.81 4.88
CA GLN A 65 -3.07 -16.32 5.31
C GLN A 65 -3.02 -15.74 6.73
N ALA A 66 -2.40 -16.45 7.66
CA ALA A 66 -2.24 -16.01 9.04
C ALA A 66 -1.46 -14.69 9.14
N LEU A 67 -0.38 -14.54 8.36
CA LEU A 67 0.39 -13.30 8.25
C LEU A 67 -0.48 -12.13 7.81
N LEU A 68 -1.27 -12.31 6.75
CA LEU A 68 -2.17 -11.29 6.24
C LEU A 68 -3.23 -10.86 7.26
N TYR A 69 -3.83 -11.82 7.96
CA TYR A 69 -4.77 -11.50 9.03
C TYR A 69 -4.09 -10.74 10.17
N GLY A 70 -2.90 -11.19 10.60
CA GLY A 70 -2.17 -10.54 11.67
C GLY A 70 -1.67 -9.14 11.32
N LEU A 71 -1.31 -8.87 10.06
CA LEU A 71 -0.96 -7.54 9.57
C LEU A 71 -2.15 -6.55 9.60
N LEU A 72 -3.38 -7.06 9.59
CA LEU A 72 -4.62 -6.27 9.65
C LEU A 72 -5.24 -6.24 11.06
N LEU A 73 -4.67 -6.95 12.03
CA LEU A 73 -5.13 -6.84 13.41
C LEU A 73 -4.73 -5.47 13.96
N ASP A 74 -5.68 -4.84 14.63
CA ASP A 74 -5.47 -3.55 15.27
C ASP A 74 -4.42 -3.66 16.40
N ARG A 75 -3.67 -2.59 16.64
CA ARG A 75 -2.66 -2.56 17.71
C ARG A 75 -3.29 -2.51 19.11
N VAL A 76 -4.51 -2.00 19.21
CA VAL A 76 -5.31 -1.98 20.44
C VAL A 76 -5.88 -3.37 20.67
N GLU A 77 -5.44 -4.01 21.74
CA GLU A 77 -5.82 -5.39 22.09
C GLU A 77 -7.33 -5.63 22.09
N ALA A 78 -8.12 -4.65 22.55
CA ALA A 78 -9.59 -4.77 22.55
C ALA A 78 -10.18 -4.86 21.14
N GLN A 79 -9.66 -4.07 20.18
CA GLN A 79 -10.09 -4.11 18.79
C GLN A 79 -9.61 -5.38 18.09
N ALA A 80 -8.34 -5.77 18.35
CA ALA A 80 -7.79 -7.04 17.85
C ALA A 80 -8.60 -8.25 18.34
N ALA A 81 -9.00 -8.28 19.61
CA ALA A 81 -9.83 -9.35 20.16
C ALA A 81 -11.20 -9.43 19.46
N GLN A 82 -11.84 -8.29 19.18
CA GLN A 82 -13.09 -8.24 18.43
C GLN A 82 -12.90 -8.74 16.98
N GLN A 83 -11.84 -8.32 16.30
CA GLN A 83 -11.49 -8.80 14.97
C GLN A 83 -11.25 -10.31 14.94
N LEU A 84 -10.53 -10.85 15.93
CA LEU A 84 -10.29 -12.30 16.09
C LEU A 84 -11.60 -13.08 16.29
N GLN A 85 -12.53 -12.57 17.10
CA GLN A 85 -13.85 -13.19 17.30
C GLN A 85 -14.66 -13.28 15.99
N LEU A 86 -14.58 -12.26 15.14
CA LEU A 86 -15.24 -12.26 13.83
C LEU A 86 -14.57 -13.22 12.84
N LEU A 87 -13.25 -13.39 12.95
CA LEU A 87 -12.45 -14.19 12.03
C LEU A 87 -12.48 -15.68 12.37
N GLN A 88 -12.44 -16.04 13.66
CA GLN A 88 -12.33 -17.41 14.15
C GLN A 88 -13.31 -18.42 13.51
N PRO A 89 -14.62 -18.14 13.37
CA PRO A 89 -15.54 -19.10 12.75
C PRO A 89 -15.38 -19.23 11.22
N ARG A 90 -14.53 -18.41 10.59
CA ARG A 90 -14.36 -18.32 9.12
C ARG A 90 -13.03 -18.87 8.63
N ILE A 91 -12.15 -19.31 9.53
CA ILE A 91 -10.81 -19.80 9.20
C ILE A 91 -10.61 -21.23 9.74
N ALA A 92 -9.73 -21.98 9.09
CA ALA A 92 -9.35 -23.31 9.54
C ALA A 92 -8.57 -23.23 10.87
N ALA A 93 -8.65 -24.28 11.68
CA ALA A 93 -8.00 -24.34 12.99
C ALA A 93 -6.47 -24.16 12.90
N GLU A 94 -5.86 -24.68 11.83
CA GLU A 94 -4.43 -24.56 11.55
C GLU A 94 -4.02 -23.11 11.27
N VAL A 95 -4.85 -22.37 10.54
CA VAL A 95 -4.62 -20.94 10.26
C VAL A 95 -4.78 -20.12 11.54
N ALA A 96 -5.77 -20.44 12.37
CA ALA A 96 -5.97 -19.78 13.66
C ALA A 96 -4.79 -20.01 14.62
N ALA A 97 -4.26 -21.24 14.68
CA ALA A 97 -3.11 -21.58 15.50
C ALA A 97 -1.84 -20.84 15.04
N GLN A 98 -1.60 -20.77 13.73
CA GLN A 98 -0.49 -19.99 13.19
C GLN A 98 -0.65 -18.49 13.42
N LEU A 99 -1.87 -17.95 13.26
CA LEU A 99 -2.14 -16.55 13.55
C LEU A 99 -1.76 -16.21 14.98
N GLU A 100 -2.19 -17.02 15.96
CA GLU A 100 -1.87 -16.80 17.37
C GLU A 100 -0.34 -16.80 17.62
N GLN A 101 0.40 -17.71 16.99
CA GLN A 101 1.87 -17.76 17.08
C GLN A 101 2.56 -16.53 16.47
N LEU A 102 1.99 -15.96 15.42
CA LEU A 102 2.58 -14.85 14.67
C LEU A 102 2.22 -13.47 15.24
N ARG A 103 1.27 -13.37 16.19
CA ARG A 103 0.80 -12.08 16.75
C ARG A 103 1.94 -11.25 17.35
N GLU A 104 2.76 -11.86 18.19
CA GLU A 104 3.84 -11.13 18.86
C GLU A 104 4.98 -10.76 17.89
N PRO A 105 5.48 -11.68 17.04
CA PRO A 105 6.44 -11.30 15.99
C PRO A 105 5.94 -10.19 15.07
N LEU A 106 4.65 -10.19 14.71
CA LEU A 106 4.06 -9.15 13.86
C LEU A 106 3.95 -7.79 14.55
N ARG A 107 3.71 -7.75 15.88
CA ARG A 107 3.73 -6.49 16.65
C ARG A 107 5.12 -5.88 16.72
N GLN A 108 6.15 -6.71 16.73
CA GLN A 108 7.55 -6.29 16.76
C GLN A 108 8.13 -6.01 15.37
N LEU A 109 7.32 -6.18 14.31
CA LEU A 109 7.75 -5.96 12.94
C LEU A 109 8.16 -4.49 12.74
N ALA A 110 9.40 -4.29 12.27
CA ALA A 110 9.91 -2.96 12.01
C ALA A 110 9.07 -2.22 10.95
N PRO A 111 8.92 -0.89 11.06
CA PRO A 111 8.30 -0.07 10.01
C PRO A 111 8.93 -0.35 8.63
N GLY A 112 8.11 -0.36 7.58
CA GLY A 112 8.56 -0.65 6.21
C GLY A 112 8.79 -2.13 5.88
N MET A 113 8.79 -3.06 6.86
CA MET A 113 8.96 -4.49 6.59
C MET A 113 7.67 -5.21 6.17
N ARG A 114 6.51 -4.55 6.29
CA ARG A 114 5.19 -5.14 6.01
C ARG A 114 5.07 -5.57 4.55
N LEU A 115 5.41 -4.70 3.60
CA LEU A 115 5.36 -5.05 2.19
C LEU A 115 6.41 -6.11 1.81
N SER A 116 7.58 -6.10 2.45
CA SER A 116 8.59 -7.14 2.23
C SER A 116 8.09 -8.51 2.67
N LEU A 117 7.39 -8.57 3.80
CA LEU A 117 6.75 -9.79 4.29
C LEU A 117 5.58 -10.21 3.39
N LEU A 118 4.82 -9.24 2.90
CA LEU A 118 3.76 -9.48 1.92
C LEU A 118 4.34 -10.07 0.61
N ASP A 119 5.39 -9.46 0.06
CA ASP A 119 6.08 -9.93 -1.15
C ASP A 119 6.57 -11.37 -0.98
N LEU A 120 7.13 -11.70 0.19
CA LEU A 120 7.58 -13.05 0.52
C LEU A 120 6.42 -14.06 0.57
N ALA A 121 5.24 -13.62 1.03
CA ALA A 121 4.05 -14.45 1.13
C ALA A 121 3.33 -14.68 -0.21
N MET A 122 3.58 -13.85 -1.24
CA MET A 122 2.85 -13.91 -2.51
C MET A 122 2.92 -15.27 -3.23
N PRO A 123 4.07 -15.97 -3.31
CA PRO A 123 4.14 -17.28 -3.95
C PRO A 123 3.25 -18.33 -3.27
N ALA A 124 3.12 -18.27 -1.94
CA ALA A 124 2.24 -19.17 -1.19
C ALA A 124 0.76 -18.83 -1.41
N LEU A 125 0.41 -17.54 -1.42
CA LEU A 125 -0.98 -17.11 -1.70
C LEU A 125 -1.44 -17.45 -3.11
N LYS A 126 -0.55 -17.39 -4.10
CA LYS A 126 -0.83 -17.79 -5.48
C LYS A 126 -1.12 -19.30 -5.64
N GLN A 127 -0.80 -20.12 -4.63
CA GLN A 127 -1.11 -21.55 -4.62
C GLN A 127 -2.50 -21.86 -4.06
N LEU A 128 -3.19 -20.86 -3.46
CA LEU A 128 -4.54 -21.04 -2.95
C LEU A 128 -5.51 -21.39 -4.08
N ALA A 129 -6.44 -22.30 -3.80
CA ALA A 129 -7.56 -22.55 -4.69
C ALA A 129 -8.47 -21.30 -4.77
N ALA A 130 -9.23 -21.17 -5.86
CA ALA A 130 -10.02 -19.97 -6.13
C ALA A 130 -11.06 -19.66 -5.04
N ASP A 131 -11.67 -20.69 -4.47
CA ASP A 131 -12.61 -20.60 -3.34
C ASP A 131 -11.91 -20.19 -2.04
N GLN A 132 -10.72 -20.73 -1.77
CA GLN A 132 -9.89 -20.36 -0.62
C GLN A 132 -9.44 -18.90 -0.73
N PHE A 133 -9.02 -18.47 -1.92
CA PHE A 133 -8.63 -17.08 -2.15
C PHE A 133 -9.83 -16.12 -2.03
N ALA A 134 -11.00 -16.51 -2.53
CA ALA A 134 -12.23 -15.73 -2.34
C ALA A 134 -12.59 -15.60 -0.85
N ALA A 135 -12.45 -16.68 -0.07
CA ALA A 135 -12.65 -16.66 1.38
C ALA A 135 -11.63 -15.75 2.09
N LEU A 136 -10.35 -15.83 1.72
CA LEU A 136 -9.30 -14.93 2.21
C LEU A 136 -9.68 -13.47 1.97
N LYS A 137 -10.02 -13.09 0.72
CA LYS A 137 -10.45 -11.71 0.40
C LYS A 137 -11.64 -11.25 1.25
N ALA A 138 -12.64 -12.12 1.43
CA ALA A 138 -13.81 -11.81 2.26
C ALA A 138 -13.49 -11.69 3.75
N ASN A 139 -12.44 -12.34 4.22
CA ASN A 139 -11.94 -12.23 5.59
C ASN A 139 -11.12 -10.95 5.77
N LEU A 140 -10.19 -10.63 4.84
CA LEU A 140 -9.46 -9.35 4.85
C LEU A 140 -10.45 -8.16 4.83
N ALA A 141 -11.41 -8.16 3.91
CA ALA A 141 -12.42 -7.11 3.84
C ALA A 141 -13.29 -7.00 5.09
N LEU A 142 -13.47 -8.09 5.85
CA LEU A 142 -14.17 -8.06 7.13
C LEU A 142 -13.30 -7.41 8.22
N LEU A 143 -12.02 -7.75 8.30
CA LEU A 143 -11.10 -7.18 9.29
C LEU A 143 -10.95 -5.66 9.11
N ILE A 144 -10.78 -5.22 7.86
CA ILE A 144 -10.61 -3.81 7.45
C ILE A 144 -11.85 -2.95 7.73
N ARG A 145 -13.02 -3.58 7.89
CA ARG A 145 -14.28 -2.86 8.16
C ARG A 145 -14.75 -3.00 9.61
N ALA A 146 -14.00 -3.70 10.45
CA ALA A 146 -14.43 -4.09 11.79
C ALA A 146 -14.64 -2.88 12.72
N ASP A 147 -13.84 -1.83 12.55
CA ASP A 147 -13.88 -0.57 13.32
C ASP A 147 -14.70 0.53 12.62
N GLY A 148 -15.23 0.26 11.41
CA GLY A 148 -15.97 1.22 10.59
C GLY A 148 -15.10 2.26 9.87
N ARG A 149 -13.76 2.14 9.90
CA ARG A 149 -12.83 3.05 9.23
C ARG A 149 -11.80 2.27 8.44
N VAL A 150 -11.75 2.51 7.14
CA VAL A 150 -10.72 1.88 6.30
C VAL A 150 -9.45 2.73 6.38
N ALA A 151 -8.38 2.18 6.96
CA ALA A 151 -7.07 2.82 6.92
C ALA A 151 -6.44 2.67 5.53
N LEU A 152 -5.59 3.63 5.16
CA LEU A 152 -4.86 3.61 3.87
C LEU A 152 -4.01 2.36 3.73
N LEU A 153 -3.34 1.96 4.81
CA LEU A 153 -2.45 0.79 4.88
C LEU A 153 -3.23 -0.51 4.64
N GLU A 154 -4.34 -0.68 5.34
CA GLU A 154 -5.25 -1.82 5.19
C GLU A 154 -5.76 -1.98 3.76
N TRP A 155 -6.19 -0.86 3.17
CA TRP A 155 -6.63 -0.80 1.78
C TRP A 155 -5.50 -1.16 0.81
N THR A 156 -4.30 -0.64 1.03
CA THR A 156 -3.10 -0.94 0.24
C THR A 156 -2.77 -2.44 0.25
N LEU A 157 -2.73 -3.06 1.43
CA LEU A 157 -2.46 -4.49 1.57
C LEU A 157 -3.46 -5.34 0.78
N LEU A 158 -4.77 -5.06 0.95
CA LEU A 158 -5.80 -5.78 0.21
C LEU A 158 -5.62 -5.63 -1.30
N ARG A 159 -5.33 -4.43 -1.80
CA ARG A 159 -5.18 -4.17 -3.24
C ARG A 159 -3.97 -4.87 -3.85
N ILE A 160 -2.84 -4.89 -3.14
CA ILE A 160 -1.63 -5.61 -3.57
C ILE A 160 -1.92 -7.12 -3.67
N VAL A 161 -2.57 -7.70 -2.66
CA VAL A 161 -2.97 -9.13 -2.66
C VAL A 161 -3.90 -9.46 -3.80
N GLU A 162 -4.97 -8.68 -3.97
CA GLU A 162 -5.94 -8.86 -5.05
C GLU A 162 -5.25 -8.85 -6.41
N ARG A 163 -4.41 -7.84 -6.67
CA ARG A 163 -3.71 -7.71 -7.95
C ARG A 163 -2.74 -8.86 -8.18
N ASN A 164 -1.97 -9.27 -7.16
CA ASN A 164 -0.95 -10.29 -7.31
C ASN A 164 -1.55 -11.68 -7.57
N VAL A 165 -2.67 -12.01 -6.94
CA VAL A 165 -3.28 -13.34 -7.05
C VAL A 165 -4.33 -13.42 -8.17
N ASP A 166 -5.21 -12.42 -8.33
CA ASP A 166 -6.19 -12.40 -9.44
C ASP A 166 -5.52 -12.07 -10.79
N GLY A 167 -4.31 -11.49 -10.77
CA GLY A 167 -3.57 -11.09 -11.96
C GLY A 167 -4.09 -9.82 -12.64
N VAL A 168 -3.53 -9.54 -13.82
CA VAL A 168 -3.91 -8.37 -14.61
C VAL A 168 -5.23 -8.64 -15.33
N ARG A 169 -6.27 -7.87 -14.99
CA ARG A 169 -7.51 -7.89 -15.77
C ARG A 169 -7.30 -7.13 -17.08
N ALA A 170 -7.63 -7.76 -18.20
CA ALA A 170 -7.61 -7.09 -19.49
C ALA A 170 -8.61 -5.92 -19.48
N GLN A 171 -8.10 -4.70 -19.55
CA GLN A 171 -8.91 -3.48 -19.63
C GLN A 171 -8.59 -2.75 -20.92
N THR A 172 -9.62 -2.26 -21.60
CA THR A 172 -9.44 -1.42 -22.79
C THR A 172 -9.09 0.00 -22.35
N SER A 173 -7.86 0.41 -22.60
CA SER A 173 -7.42 1.79 -22.39
C SER A 173 -8.19 2.75 -23.30
N ARG A 174 -8.61 3.90 -22.75
CA ARG A 174 -9.50 4.83 -23.45
C ARG A 174 -9.25 6.31 -23.15
N TYR A 175 -8.39 6.63 -22.18
CA TYR A 175 -8.15 8.00 -21.76
C TYR A 175 -6.70 8.42 -21.96
N GLN A 176 -6.51 9.70 -22.25
CA GLN A 176 -5.22 10.34 -22.07
C GLN A 176 -5.07 10.88 -20.64
N LEU A 177 -3.83 11.03 -20.16
CA LEU A 177 -3.54 11.53 -18.82
C LEU A 177 -4.13 12.93 -18.59
N GLN A 178 -4.08 13.79 -19.61
CA GLN A 178 -4.69 15.12 -19.57
C GLN A 178 -6.22 15.09 -19.39
N ASP A 179 -6.90 14.04 -19.87
CA ASP A 179 -8.35 13.89 -19.73
C ASP A 179 -8.75 13.51 -18.30
N LEU A 180 -7.78 13.07 -17.49
CA LEU A 180 -7.96 12.59 -16.12
C LEU A 180 -7.25 13.48 -15.09
N ALA A 181 -7.11 14.78 -15.38
CA ALA A 181 -6.44 15.72 -14.49
C ALA A 181 -7.07 15.78 -13.08
N ALA A 182 -8.39 15.64 -12.98
CA ALA A 182 -9.10 15.63 -11.70
C ALA A 182 -8.76 14.38 -10.88
N GLU A 183 -8.69 13.22 -11.51
CA GLU A 183 -8.33 11.94 -10.90
C GLU A 183 -6.85 11.90 -10.50
N THR A 184 -5.97 12.43 -11.36
CA THR A 184 -4.55 12.64 -11.03
C THR A 184 -4.40 13.53 -9.80
N ARG A 185 -5.17 14.62 -9.71
CA ARG A 185 -5.19 15.49 -8.54
C ARG A 185 -5.60 14.75 -7.26
N VAL A 186 -6.60 13.86 -7.32
CA VAL A 186 -7.02 13.06 -6.15
C VAL A 186 -5.87 12.19 -5.65
N VAL A 187 -5.23 11.44 -6.55
CA VAL A 187 -4.11 10.54 -6.21
C VAL A 187 -2.95 11.33 -5.60
N LEU A 188 -2.53 12.41 -6.25
CA LEU A 188 -1.41 13.22 -5.77
C LEU A 188 -1.72 13.95 -4.46
N SER A 189 -2.97 14.37 -4.24
CA SER A 189 -3.36 15.03 -2.99
C SER A 189 -3.33 14.06 -1.81
N LEU A 190 -3.71 12.80 -2.01
CA LEU A 190 -3.60 11.78 -0.98
C LEU A 190 -2.14 11.42 -0.72
N LEU A 191 -1.35 11.23 -1.78
CA LEU A 191 0.06 10.87 -1.68
C LEU A 191 0.88 11.95 -0.96
N ALA A 192 0.64 13.23 -1.27
CA ALA A 192 1.28 14.37 -0.60
C ALA A 192 0.98 14.47 0.91
N ARG A 193 -0.01 13.74 1.41
CA ARG A 193 -0.39 13.70 2.84
C ARG A 193 -0.10 12.36 3.49
N ALA A 194 0.37 11.36 2.74
CA ALA A 194 0.51 9.99 3.22
C ALA A 194 1.51 9.86 4.38
N GLY A 195 2.59 10.64 4.36
CA GLY A 195 3.60 10.67 5.43
C GLY A 195 3.21 11.45 6.69
N GLY A 196 1.97 11.95 6.82
CA GLY A 196 1.51 12.68 8.00
C GLY A 196 2.15 14.08 8.15
N VAL A 197 2.53 14.69 7.02
CA VAL A 197 3.18 16.01 6.97
C VAL A 197 2.17 17.14 7.19
N ASP A 198 2.69 18.34 7.52
CA ASP A 198 1.87 19.53 7.62
C ASP A 198 1.33 20.00 6.24
N ASP A 199 0.34 20.90 6.26
CA ASP A 199 -0.32 21.34 5.02
C ASP A 199 0.64 22.10 4.07
N SER A 200 1.67 22.76 4.60
CA SER A 200 2.66 23.47 3.80
C SER A 200 3.58 22.50 3.05
N ALA A 201 4.06 21.46 3.74
CA ALA A 201 4.83 20.38 3.15
C ALA A 201 4.00 19.61 2.10
N ALA A 202 2.74 19.29 2.41
CA ALA A 202 1.83 18.65 1.46
C ALA A 202 1.62 19.51 0.19
N GLN A 203 1.44 20.83 0.34
CA GLN A 203 1.33 21.74 -0.80
C GLN A 203 2.63 21.81 -1.62
N LEU A 204 3.79 21.70 -0.98
CA LEU A 204 5.07 21.66 -1.67
C LEU A 204 5.23 20.37 -2.47
N ALA A 205 5.03 19.21 -1.84
CA ALA A 205 5.06 17.88 -2.46
C ALA A 205 4.13 17.81 -3.68
N PHE A 206 2.90 18.30 -3.53
CA PHE A 206 1.91 18.32 -4.59
C PHE A 206 2.30 19.24 -5.76
N ARG A 207 2.91 20.40 -5.49
CA ARG A 207 3.44 21.27 -6.55
C ARG A 207 4.63 20.64 -7.28
N HIS A 208 5.52 19.95 -6.56
CA HIS A 208 6.63 19.20 -7.15
C HIS A 208 6.12 18.09 -8.07
N ALA A 209 5.08 17.36 -7.68
CA ALA A 209 4.44 16.37 -8.54
C ALA A 209 3.92 16.98 -9.86
N GLY A 210 3.38 18.20 -9.79
CA GLY A 210 2.87 18.93 -10.95
C GLY A 210 3.91 19.20 -12.04
N SER A 211 5.21 19.27 -11.71
CA SER A 211 6.25 19.54 -12.72
C SER A 211 6.49 18.37 -13.69
N GLU A 212 6.06 17.16 -13.34
CA GLU A 212 6.18 15.97 -14.19
C GLU A 212 4.98 15.79 -15.13
N LEU A 213 3.91 16.56 -14.93
CA LEU A 213 2.65 16.42 -15.68
C LEU A 213 2.64 17.29 -16.94
N PRO A 214 1.97 16.84 -18.02
CA PRO A 214 1.89 17.60 -19.28
C PRO A 214 0.77 18.66 -19.25
N PHE A 215 0.16 18.91 -18.10
CA PHE A 215 -0.95 19.85 -17.89
C PHE A 215 -0.83 20.53 -16.52
N PRO A 216 -1.42 21.72 -16.35
CA PRO A 216 -1.45 22.39 -15.06
C PRO A 216 -2.30 21.60 -14.06
N LEU A 217 -1.73 21.36 -12.89
CA LEU A 217 -2.44 20.78 -11.75
C LEU A 217 -3.10 21.91 -10.95
N GLU A 218 -4.41 21.83 -10.74
CA GLU A 218 -5.12 22.72 -9.80
C GLU A 218 -4.62 22.52 -8.37
N GLN A 219 -4.96 23.44 -7.46
CA GLN A 219 -4.57 23.39 -6.05
C GLN A 219 -4.86 22.05 -5.36
N LEU A 220 -4.02 21.75 -4.36
CA LEU A 220 -4.14 20.59 -3.47
C LEU A 220 -5.57 20.47 -2.93
N LEU A 221 -6.14 19.26 -2.97
CA LEU A 221 -7.47 19.03 -2.42
C LEU A 221 -7.45 19.03 -0.88
N PRO A 222 -8.55 19.48 -0.24
CA PRO A 222 -8.73 19.28 1.18
C PRO A 222 -8.88 17.78 1.49
N THR A 223 -8.53 17.37 2.71
CA THR A 223 -8.58 15.96 3.15
C THR A 223 -9.97 15.32 2.95
N SER A 224 -11.05 16.10 3.07
CA SER A 224 -12.42 15.64 2.81
C SER A 224 -12.69 15.24 1.36
N ALA A 225 -11.89 15.72 0.41
CA ALA A 225 -12.02 15.47 -1.02
C ALA A 225 -10.92 14.56 -1.60
N SER A 226 -9.94 14.14 -0.80
CA SER A 226 -8.83 13.29 -1.23
C SER A 226 -8.70 12.00 -0.41
N GLY A 227 -9.74 11.58 0.31
CA GLY A 227 -9.74 10.31 1.04
C GLY A 227 -9.93 9.07 0.16
N LEU A 228 -9.91 7.88 0.77
CA LEU A 228 -10.06 6.59 0.07
C LEU A 228 -11.34 6.49 -0.78
N SER A 229 -12.44 7.11 -0.33
CA SER A 229 -13.71 7.14 -1.08
C SER A 229 -13.61 7.87 -2.42
N ALA A 230 -12.72 8.86 -2.52
CA ALA A 230 -12.39 9.57 -3.77
C ALA A 230 -11.29 8.85 -4.56
N LEU A 231 -10.34 8.21 -3.87
CA LEU A 231 -9.23 7.50 -4.49
C LEU A 231 -9.69 6.34 -5.37
N GLU A 232 -10.58 5.48 -4.88
CA GLU A 232 -11.01 4.31 -5.64
C GLU A 232 -11.64 4.62 -7.02
N PRO A 233 -12.62 5.53 -7.15
CA PRO A 233 -13.16 5.88 -8.46
C PRO A 233 -12.11 6.56 -9.34
N ALA A 234 -11.21 7.36 -8.78
CA ALA A 234 -10.11 7.96 -9.51
C ALA A 234 -9.18 6.90 -10.11
N LEU A 235 -8.74 5.93 -9.31
CA LEU A 235 -7.87 4.84 -9.76
C LEU A 235 -8.53 3.92 -10.79
N ARG A 236 -9.84 3.66 -10.66
CA ARG A 236 -10.59 2.91 -11.69
C ARG A 236 -10.59 3.59 -13.06
N ARG A 237 -10.50 4.92 -13.10
CA ARG A 237 -10.39 5.67 -14.36
C ARG A 237 -8.95 5.74 -14.83
N LEU A 238 -8.00 5.95 -13.93
CA LEU A 238 -6.57 5.98 -14.24
C LEU A 238 -6.03 4.63 -14.71
N SER A 239 -6.60 3.49 -14.29
CA SER A 239 -6.23 2.17 -14.83
C SER A 239 -6.54 2.04 -16.33
N LEU A 240 -7.44 2.88 -16.85
CA LEU A 240 -7.85 2.93 -18.25
C LEU A 240 -7.02 3.93 -19.08
N LEU A 241 -5.93 4.46 -18.53
CA LEU A 241 -4.95 5.25 -19.28
C LEU A 241 -4.30 4.42 -20.39
N TRP A 242 -3.90 5.09 -21.47
CA TRP A 242 -3.01 4.47 -22.44
C TRP A 242 -1.69 4.04 -21.78
N PRO A 243 -1.18 2.83 -22.07
CA PRO A 243 -0.02 2.27 -21.36
C PRO A 243 1.21 3.20 -21.32
N LEU A 244 1.50 3.90 -22.42
CA LEU A 244 2.66 4.80 -22.52
C LEU A 244 2.55 6.06 -21.66
N GLN A 245 1.37 6.37 -21.11
CA GLN A 245 1.16 7.53 -20.24
C GLN A 245 1.18 7.19 -18.75
N LYS A 246 1.07 5.91 -18.39
CA LYS A 246 1.19 5.45 -17.00
C LYS A 246 2.56 5.79 -16.38
N PRO A 247 3.70 5.65 -17.08
CA PRO A 247 5.00 6.07 -16.54
C PRO A 247 5.07 7.54 -16.16
N GLN A 248 4.37 8.44 -16.88
CA GLN A 248 4.36 9.86 -16.54
C GLN A 248 3.63 10.14 -15.23
N LEU A 249 2.49 9.47 -15.00
CA LEU A 249 1.79 9.55 -13.72
C LEU A 249 2.66 9.00 -12.58
N LEU A 250 3.34 7.86 -12.79
CA LEU A 250 4.24 7.29 -11.79
C LEU A 250 5.40 8.22 -11.46
N LYS A 251 5.97 8.91 -12.46
CA LYS A 251 7.01 9.93 -12.23
C LYS A 251 6.50 11.10 -11.40
N ALA A 252 5.29 11.58 -11.67
CA ALA A 252 4.66 12.61 -10.83
C ALA A 252 4.47 12.14 -9.39
N MET A 253 4.08 10.86 -9.19
CA MET A 253 3.98 10.26 -7.87
C MET A 253 5.35 10.15 -7.18
N ALA A 254 6.40 9.72 -7.89
CA ALA A 254 7.75 9.64 -7.34
C ALA A 254 8.22 11.02 -6.89
N ARG A 255 8.03 12.02 -7.75
CA ARG A 255 8.39 13.41 -7.46
C ARG A 255 7.63 13.99 -6.27
N CYS A 256 6.41 13.51 -6.02
CA CYS A 256 5.61 13.88 -4.85
C CYS A 256 6.27 13.39 -3.56
N ILE A 257 6.66 12.11 -3.49
CA ILE A 257 7.19 11.51 -2.25
C ILE A 257 8.68 11.80 -2.06
N GLU A 258 9.41 12.15 -3.12
CA GLU A 258 10.83 12.54 -3.07
C GLU A 258 11.03 14.03 -2.66
N HIS A 259 9.96 14.76 -2.34
CA HIS A 259 9.96 16.23 -2.26
C HIS A 259 10.88 16.84 -1.19
N ASP A 260 11.05 16.18 -0.06
CA ASP A 260 11.87 16.57 1.08
C ASP A 260 13.14 15.69 1.22
N GLY A 261 13.35 14.79 0.25
CA GLY A 261 14.47 13.85 0.23
C GLY A 261 14.34 12.69 1.20
N GLN A 262 13.17 12.47 1.83
CA GLN A 262 12.90 11.35 2.73
C GLN A 262 11.57 10.70 2.36
N ILE A 263 11.57 9.41 2.06
CA ILE A 263 10.34 8.69 1.76
C ILE A 263 9.88 7.95 3.03
N SER A 264 8.66 8.21 3.48
CA SER A 264 8.06 7.49 4.61
C SER A 264 7.63 6.07 4.20
N ALA A 265 7.43 5.17 5.18
CA ALA A 265 6.88 3.85 4.90
C ALA A 265 5.53 3.97 4.21
N GLU A 266 4.63 4.80 4.74
CA GLU A 266 3.27 5.02 4.26
C GLU A 266 3.25 5.54 2.82
N GLU A 267 4.17 6.44 2.47
CA GLU A 267 4.34 6.97 1.11
C GLU A 267 4.79 5.90 0.13
N ALA A 268 5.82 5.13 0.50
CA ALA A 268 6.32 4.02 -0.31
C ALA A 268 5.23 2.95 -0.51
N GLU A 269 4.47 2.64 0.55
CA GLU A 269 3.41 1.65 0.53
C GLU A 269 2.25 2.09 -0.38
N LEU A 270 1.77 3.33 -0.22
CA LEU A 270 0.71 3.87 -1.09
C LEU A 270 1.16 3.94 -2.55
N MET A 271 2.39 4.38 -2.81
CA MET A 271 2.93 4.46 -4.16
C MET A 271 2.92 3.08 -4.84
N ARG A 272 3.40 2.04 -4.15
CA ARG A 272 3.41 0.66 -4.65
C ARG A 272 2.00 0.13 -4.90
N ALA A 273 1.05 0.40 -4.00
CA ALA A 273 -0.35 0.00 -4.17
C ALA A 273 -0.99 0.63 -5.43
N VAL A 274 -0.77 1.93 -5.63
CA VAL A 274 -1.28 2.64 -6.80
C VAL A 274 -0.62 2.11 -8.07
N ALA A 275 0.69 1.88 -8.06
CA ALA A 275 1.43 1.32 -9.19
C ALA A 275 0.91 -0.07 -9.59
N ASP A 276 0.62 -0.94 -8.61
CA ASP A 276 -0.01 -2.25 -8.82
C ASP A 276 -1.40 -2.14 -9.47
N ILE A 277 -2.22 -1.18 -9.02
CA ILE A 277 -3.55 -0.94 -9.60
C ILE A 277 -3.45 -0.47 -11.06
N LEU A 278 -2.41 0.30 -11.38
CA LEU A 278 -2.10 0.78 -12.72
C LEU A 278 -1.44 -0.27 -13.62
N ASP A 279 -1.35 -1.55 -13.22
CA ASP A 279 -0.65 -2.60 -13.97
C ASP A 279 0.87 -2.34 -14.12
N CYS A 280 1.47 -1.64 -13.16
CA CYS A 280 2.89 -1.26 -13.17
C CYS A 280 3.55 -1.68 -11.84
N PRO A 281 3.72 -2.99 -11.58
CA PRO A 281 4.18 -3.48 -10.29
C PRO A 281 5.60 -3.00 -10.01
N MET A 282 5.73 -2.15 -8.99
CA MET A 282 6.98 -1.50 -8.62
C MET A 282 7.78 -2.42 -7.68
N PRO A 283 9.07 -2.66 -7.94
CA PRO A 283 9.92 -3.38 -6.99
C PRO A 283 10.06 -2.58 -5.68
N PRO A 284 10.53 -3.22 -4.59
CA PRO A 284 10.83 -2.51 -3.36
C PRO A 284 11.72 -1.30 -3.61
N LEU A 285 11.34 -0.16 -3.01
CA LEU A 285 12.17 1.04 -3.04
C LEU A 285 13.47 0.73 -2.29
N LEU A 286 14.60 1.02 -2.94
CA LEU A 286 15.91 0.74 -2.37
C LEU A 286 16.20 1.74 -1.25
N SER A 287 16.49 1.24 -0.04
CA SER A 287 17.17 2.02 0.98
C SER A 287 18.69 1.92 0.74
N GLN A 288 19.40 3.03 0.58
CA GLN A 288 20.86 3.01 0.70
C GLN A 288 21.24 3.06 2.19
N GLY A 289 21.98 2.03 2.62
CA GLY A 289 22.92 2.02 3.75
C GLY A 289 22.50 2.71 5.03
#